data_AF-J9FUV2-F1
#
_entry.id   AF-J9FUV2-F1
#
_cell.length_a   1.000
_cell.length_b   1.000
_cell.length_c   1.000
_cell.angle_alpha   90.00
_cell.angle_beta   90.00
_cell.angle_gamma   90.00
#
_symmetry.space_group_name_H-M   'P 1'
#
loop_
_entity.id
_entity.type
_entity.pdbx_description
1 polymer ?
#
loop_
_entity_poly.entity_id
_entity_poly.type
_entity_poly.pdbx_seq_one_letter_code
_entity_poly.pdbx_strand_id
1 'polypeptide(L)'
;TLSDAALCFFFKEHLKGSENTPLTTYYTDRQGLPVCIDITGKEGKVKMTDNSNFFCIGPSGSGKSFHMNTVVRQLLEQKTDVVMVDTGDSYEGICGYYKGTYISYSKEKPISMNPFKVTKEEYELNFGEKKNFLKSLIFLIFKGNAFPNKIEDMLINQTLVEYYEAYFHPFTSFTVKEREGLRQKLLVAFKMEDDYDTYEQRMEDIDSQINSADTDRKTNRALVLPSEARTIKLLRQCKHLQALIDDEAATPSEKERAYNIIQTYKKELYNSRMLIRIDKQIVRMEEQKRRL
;
A
#
# COMPACT_ATOMS: atom_id res chain seq x y z
N THR A 1 1.75 59.26 44.89
CA THR A 1 0.54 60.05 44.61
C THR A 1 -0.68 59.17 44.82
N LEU A 2 -1.78 59.70 45.38
CA LEU A 2 -3.06 58.98 45.59
C LEU A 2 -3.81 58.63 44.28
N SER A 3 -3.30 59.12 43.14
CA SER A 3 -3.83 58.91 41.80
C SER A 3 -3.96 57.43 41.42
N ASP A 4 -2.96 56.62 41.78
CA ASP A 4 -2.88 55.23 41.31
C ASP A 4 -3.87 54.33 42.07
N ALA A 5 -4.10 54.64 43.35
CA ALA A 5 -5.15 53.99 44.14
C ALA A 5 -6.56 54.42 43.68
N ALA A 6 -6.72 55.67 43.22
CA ALA A 6 -7.98 56.15 42.65
C ALA A 6 -8.34 55.43 41.33
N LEU A 7 -7.34 55.07 40.51
CA LEU A 7 -7.54 54.31 39.27
C LEU A 7 -8.19 52.93 39.49
N CYS A 8 -7.92 52.28 40.63
CA CYS A 8 -8.52 50.99 40.99
C CYS A 8 -10.03 51.05 41.21
N PHE A 9 -10.61 52.22 41.51
CA PHE A 9 -12.06 52.38 41.67
C PHE A 9 -12.83 52.40 40.33
N PHE A 10 -12.19 52.84 39.24
CA PHE A 10 -12.81 52.89 37.91
C PHE A 10 -13.12 51.51 37.31
N PHE A 11 -12.47 50.43 37.79
CA PHE A 11 -12.77 49.06 37.33
C PHE A 11 -14.25 48.67 37.55
N LYS A 12 -14.92 49.25 38.56
CA LYS A 12 -16.35 49.02 38.82
C LYS A 12 -17.29 50.00 38.10
N GLU A 13 -16.77 51.05 37.50
CA GLU A 13 -17.57 52.12 36.88
C GLU A 13 -17.92 51.84 35.41
N HIS A 14 -17.28 50.84 34.79
CA HIS A 14 -17.59 50.42 33.43
C HIS A 14 -18.21 49.02 33.41
N LEU A 15 -19.39 48.90 32.79
CA LEU A 15 -20.00 47.60 32.50
C LEU A 15 -19.11 46.83 31.51
N LYS A 16 -19.06 45.51 31.65
CA LYS A 16 -18.36 44.70 30.66
C LYS A 16 -19.10 44.78 29.33
N GLY A 17 -18.41 45.27 28.30
CA GLY A 17 -18.91 45.24 26.93
C GLY A 17 -18.86 43.82 26.36
N SER A 18 -19.75 43.55 25.42
CA SER A 18 -19.66 42.37 24.56
C SER A 18 -18.51 42.52 23.58
N GLU A 19 -17.78 41.44 23.34
CA GLU A 19 -16.75 41.40 22.30
C GLU A 19 -17.38 41.46 20.92
N ASN A 20 -16.73 42.17 19.99
CA ASN A 20 -17.10 42.16 18.59
C ASN A 20 -16.40 40.98 17.90
N THR A 21 -17.13 39.87 17.77
CA THR A 21 -16.62 38.59 17.26
C THR A 21 -17.70 37.88 16.43
N PRO A 22 -17.33 37.16 15.37
CA PRO A 22 -18.26 36.29 14.65
C PRO A 22 -18.61 35.02 15.46
N LEU A 23 -17.77 34.64 16.44
CA LEU A 23 -17.99 33.50 17.32
C LEU A 23 -18.51 33.98 18.67
N THR A 24 -19.83 34.00 18.82
CA THR A 24 -20.50 34.59 19.98
C THR A 24 -20.81 33.55 21.05
N THR A 25 -20.07 33.54 22.16
CA THR A 25 -20.43 32.74 23.33
C THR A 25 -20.91 33.65 24.44
N TYR A 26 -22.19 33.56 24.79
CA TYR A 26 -22.82 34.37 25.82
C TYR A 26 -22.58 33.78 27.22
N TYR A 27 -22.15 34.65 28.12
CA TYR A 27 -22.05 34.42 29.55
C TYR A 27 -22.79 35.53 30.30
N THR A 28 -23.01 35.31 31.59
CA THR A 28 -23.60 36.33 32.46
C THR A 28 -22.50 36.97 33.30
N ASP A 29 -22.48 38.31 33.34
CA ASP A 29 -21.60 39.03 34.24
C ASP A 29 -22.06 38.93 35.71
N ARG A 30 -21.35 39.60 36.63
CA ARG A 30 -21.72 39.58 38.06
C ARG A 30 -23.04 40.29 38.38
N GLN A 31 -23.56 41.10 37.46
CA GLN A 31 -24.81 41.83 37.63
C GLN A 31 -26.00 41.15 36.95
N GLY A 32 -25.80 40.03 36.25
CA GLY A 32 -26.86 39.34 35.54
C GLY A 32 -26.97 39.72 34.06
N LEU A 33 -26.10 40.59 33.55
CA LEU A 33 -26.16 41.05 32.16
C LEU A 33 -25.49 40.04 31.23
N PRO A 34 -26.12 39.68 30.08
CA PRO A 34 -25.50 38.83 29.09
C PRO A 34 -24.35 39.57 28.39
N VAL A 35 -23.18 38.95 28.37
CA VAL A 35 -21.95 39.44 27.74
C VAL A 35 -21.47 38.37 26.77
N CYS A 36 -21.31 38.77 25.51
CA CYS A 36 -20.70 37.92 24.48
C CYS A 36 -19.18 37.95 24.62
N ILE A 37 -18.56 36.77 24.60
CA ILE A 37 -17.11 36.59 24.58
C ILE A 37 -16.72 35.61 23.46
N ASP A 38 -15.54 35.82 22.89
CA ASP A 38 -14.85 34.85 22.06
C ASP A 38 -13.99 33.94 22.95
N ILE A 39 -14.46 32.71 23.19
CA ILE A 39 -13.73 31.71 23.99
C ILE A 39 -12.39 31.29 23.37
N THR A 40 -12.18 31.56 22.08
CA THR A 40 -10.95 31.19 21.38
C THR A 40 -9.89 32.28 21.49
N GLY A 41 -10.31 33.54 21.68
CA GLY A 41 -9.46 34.73 21.65
C GLY A 41 -8.88 35.09 20.27
N LYS A 42 -9.32 34.39 19.20
CA LYS A 42 -8.73 34.50 17.85
C LYS A 42 -9.67 35.13 16.82
N GLU A 43 -10.97 34.90 16.95
CA GLU A 43 -11.98 35.27 15.96
C GLU A 43 -12.46 36.71 16.16
N GLY A 44 -12.33 37.26 17.37
CA GLY A 44 -12.67 38.64 17.69
C GLY A 44 -11.86 39.70 16.93
N LYS A 45 -12.40 40.93 16.91
CA LYS A 45 -11.71 42.13 16.38
C LYS A 45 -10.34 42.35 17.04
N VAL A 46 -10.24 42.05 18.33
CA VAL A 46 -8.99 42.08 19.09
C VAL A 46 -8.54 40.64 19.31
N LYS A 47 -7.41 40.26 18.72
CA LYS A 47 -6.85 38.92 18.81
C LYS A 47 -5.86 38.82 19.94
N MET A 48 -6.11 37.92 20.88
CA MET A 48 -5.26 37.64 22.03
C MET A 48 -4.45 36.36 21.87
N THR A 49 -4.88 35.47 20.95
CA THR A 49 -4.28 34.16 20.71
C THR A 49 -4.09 33.92 19.21
N ASP A 50 -3.10 33.12 18.86
CA ASP A 50 -2.85 32.69 17.47
C ASP A 50 -3.63 31.41 17.09
N ASN A 51 -4.06 30.64 18.10
CA ASN A 51 -4.81 29.40 17.96
C ASN A 51 -6.15 29.47 18.70
N SER A 52 -7.07 28.58 18.32
CA SER A 52 -8.42 28.54 18.88
C SER A 52 -8.57 27.53 20.03
N ASN A 53 -7.45 27.11 20.64
CA ASN A 53 -7.47 26.09 21.67
C ASN A 53 -7.79 26.73 23.02
N PHE A 54 -8.64 26.07 23.81
CA PHE A 54 -8.95 26.50 25.16
C PHE A 54 -8.91 25.33 26.14
N PHE A 55 -8.63 25.65 27.41
CA PHE A 55 -8.60 24.68 28.50
C PHE A 55 -9.72 24.97 29.49
N CYS A 56 -10.51 23.94 29.82
CA CYS A 56 -11.49 24.01 30.90
C CYS A 56 -10.97 23.19 32.10
N ILE A 57 -10.64 23.86 33.20
CA ILE A 57 -10.03 23.23 34.39
C ILE A 57 -10.96 23.39 35.59
N GLY A 58 -11.12 22.32 36.36
CA GLY A 58 -11.92 22.31 37.58
C GLY A 58 -11.99 20.92 38.22
N PRO A 59 -12.23 20.80 39.53
CA PRO A 59 -12.39 19.51 40.21
C PRO A 59 -13.67 18.78 39.78
N SER A 60 -13.80 17.49 40.16
CA SER A 60 -15.05 16.77 39.94
C SER A 60 -16.22 17.49 40.63
N GLY A 61 -17.39 17.56 39.99
CA GLY A 61 -18.56 18.28 40.50
C GLY A 61 -18.55 19.80 40.35
N SER A 62 -17.49 20.43 39.82
CA SER A 62 -17.42 21.89 39.66
C SER A 62 -18.24 22.47 38.50
N GLY A 63 -19.02 21.64 37.80
CA GLY A 63 -19.83 22.07 36.65
C GLY A 63 -19.10 22.11 35.30
N LYS A 64 -17.93 21.49 35.14
CA LYS A 64 -17.19 21.45 33.85
C LYS A 64 -18.05 20.94 32.68
N SER A 65 -18.72 19.79 32.85
CA SER A 65 -19.56 19.20 31.81
C SER A 65 -20.80 20.06 31.52
N PHE A 66 -21.36 20.70 32.56
CA PHE A 66 -22.48 21.63 32.40
C PHE A 66 -22.09 22.87 31.60
N HIS A 67 -20.93 23.44 31.91
CA HIS A 67 -20.34 24.54 31.15
C HIS A 67 -20.07 24.14 29.70
N MET A 68 -19.41 23.01 29.47
CA MET A 68 -19.11 22.54 28.11
C MET A 68 -20.37 22.26 27.29
N ASN A 69 -21.40 21.67 27.89
CA ASN A 69 -22.71 21.50 27.26
C ASN A 69 -23.31 22.83 26.80
N THR A 70 -23.19 23.87 27.63
CA THR A 70 -23.67 25.23 27.30
C THR A 70 -22.88 25.84 26.15
N VAL A 71 -21.56 25.64 26.11
CA VAL A 71 -20.70 26.09 25.00
C VAL A 71 -21.08 25.36 23.72
N VAL A 72 -21.13 24.02 23.73
CA VAL A 72 -21.49 23.20 22.57
C VAL A 72 -22.85 23.59 22.00
N ARG A 73 -23.85 23.79 22.88
CA ARG A 73 -25.18 24.26 22.47
C ARG A 73 -25.09 25.55 21.67
N GLN A 74 -24.36 26.55 22.17
CA GLN A 74 -24.21 27.85 21.51
C GLN A 74 -23.44 27.74 20.19
N LEU A 75 -22.43 26.87 20.10
CA LEU A 75 -21.71 26.57 18.86
C LEU A 75 -22.63 25.95 17.80
N LEU A 76 -23.47 24.98 18.20
CA LEU A 76 -24.45 24.34 17.33
C LEU A 76 -25.52 25.33 16.85
N GLU A 77 -26.01 26.22 17.73
CA GLU A 77 -26.93 27.31 17.37
C GLU A 77 -26.32 28.25 16.31
N GLN A 78 -24.99 28.40 16.31
CA GLN A 78 -24.21 29.15 15.33
C GLN A 78 -23.77 28.32 14.12
N LYS A 79 -24.35 27.12 13.92
CA LYS A 79 -24.05 26.21 12.79
C LYS A 79 -22.58 25.78 12.73
N THR A 80 -21.92 25.67 13.88
CA THR A 80 -20.56 25.12 13.97
C THR A 80 -20.64 23.60 14.14
N ASP A 81 -19.89 22.86 13.34
CA ASP A 81 -19.78 21.41 13.48
C ASP A 81 -18.96 21.06 14.73
N VAL A 82 -19.50 20.18 15.58
CA VAL A 82 -18.87 19.77 16.83
C VAL A 82 -18.61 18.26 16.82
N VAL A 83 -17.35 17.88 16.97
CA VAL A 83 -16.92 16.50 17.22
C VAL A 83 -16.42 16.40 18.64
N MET A 84 -16.96 15.46 19.42
CA MET A 84 -16.64 15.31 20.83
C MET A 84 -16.31 13.87 21.19
N VAL A 85 -15.30 13.70 22.03
CA VAL A 85 -14.97 12.43 22.68
C VAL A 85 -15.52 12.47 24.10
N ASP A 86 -16.58 11.70 24.35
CA ASP A 86 -17.24 11.60 25.66
C ASP A 86 -16.78 10.34 26.38
N THR A 87 -16.32 10.49 27.62
CA THR A 87 -15.92 9.37 28.49
C THR A 87 -16.93 9.07 29.59
N GLY A 88 -17.97 9.89 29.75
CA GLY A 88 -18.92 9.78 30.87
C GLY A 88 -20.38 9.99 30.47
N ASP A 89 -20.71 9.74 29.20
CA ASP A 89 -22.05 9.84 28.58
C ASP A 89 -22.81 11.14 28.92
N SER A 90 -22.08 12.19 29.27
CA SER A 90 -22.62 13.47 29.73
C SER A 90 -23.20 14.30 28.57
N TYR A 91 -22.87 13.92 27.33
CA TYR A 91 -23.24 14.65 26.13
C TYR A 91 -24.19 13.87 25.21
N GLU A 92 -24.63 12.67 25.60
CA GLU A 92 -25.62 11.88 24.84
C GLU A 92 -26.94 12.65 24.67
N GLY A 93 -27.41 13.31 25.73
CA GLY A 93 -28.68 14.06 25.69
C GLY A 93 -28.68 15.22 24.70
N ILE A 94 -27.61 16.01 24.66
CA ILE A 94 -27.50 17.13 23.69
C ILE A 94 -27.31 16.60 22.26
N CYS A 95 -26.56 15.51 22.09
CA CYS A 95 -26.40 14.85 20.80
C CYS A 95 -27.77 14.40 20.25
N GLY A 96 -28.57 13.71 21.06
CA GLY A 96 -29.93 13.30 20.69
C GLY A 96 -30.85 14.48 20.39
N TYR A 97 -30.79 15.55 21.20
CA TYR A 97 -31.61 16.75 21.01
C TYR A 97 -31.37 17.43 19.65
N TYR A 98 -30.09 17.56 19.25
CA TYR A 98 -29.71 18.14 17.96
C TYR A 98 -29.69 17.11 16.81
N LYS A 99 -30.21 15.89 17.02
CA LYS A 99 -30.22 14.79 16.03
C LYS A 99 -28.82 14.44 15.50
N GLY A 100 -27.81 14.55 16.35
CA GLY A 100 -26.44 14.14 16.06
C GLY A 100 -26.28 12.62 16.08
N THR A 101 -25.11 12.17 15.65
CA THR A 101 -24.72 10.76 15.66
C THR A 101 -23.92 10.46 16.92
N TYR A 102 -24.53 9.75 17.87
CA TYR A 102 -23.83 9.25 19.05
C TYR A 102 -23.27 7.86 18.77
N ILE A 103 -21.93 7.73 18.79
CA ILE A 103 -21.25 6.45 18.55
C ILE A 103 -20.77 5.91 19.90
N SER A 104 -21.59 5.08 20.52
CA SER A 104 -21.28 4.45 21.82
C SER A 104 -20.56 3.12 21.66
N TYR A 105 -19.62 2.83 22.55
CA TYR A 105 -19.08 1.49 22.74
C TYR A 105 -20.00 0.68 23.67
N SER A 106 -20.56 -0.43 23.19
CA SER A 106 -21.26 -1.40 24.03
C SER A 106 -20.70 -2.80 23.79
N LYS A 107 -20.83 -3.70 24.76
CA LYS A 107 -20.39 -5.10 24.59
C LYS A 107 -21.20 -5.80 23.48
N GLU A 108 -22.47 -5.42 23.32
CA GLU A 108 -23.38 -5.97 22.33
C GLU A 108 -23.17 -5.37 20.92
N LYS A 109 -22.76 -4.10 20.84
CA LYS A 109 -22.42 -3.40 19.60
C LYS A 109 -21.06 -2.72 19.74
N PRO A 110 -19.95 -3.45 19.52
CA PRO A 110 -18.62 -2.85 19.54
C PRO A 110 -18.45 -1.91 18.35
N ILE A 111 -17.76 -0.80 18.56
CA ILE A 111 -17.29 0.04 17.47
C ILE A 111 -16.15 -0.70 16.79
N SER A 112 -16.39 -1.28 15.62
CA SER A 112 -15.35 -1.87 14.79
C SER A 112 -14.84 -0.82 13.81
N MET A 113 -13.64 -0.28 14.05
CA MET A 113 -12.92 0.52 13.06
C MET A 113 -11.68 -0.27 12.63
N ASN A 114 -11.45 -0.37 11.32
CA ASN A 114 -10.19 -0.88 10.81
C ASN A 114 -9.21 0.31 10.63
N PRO A 115 -8.22 0.50 11.53
CA PRO A 115 -7.27 1.60 11.40
C PRO A 115 -6.35 1.45 10.19
N PHE A 116 -6.16 0.23 9.69
CA PHE A 116 -5.35 -0.11 8.52
C PHE A 116 -6.06 0.13 7.19
N LYS A 117 -7.36 0.48 7.22
CA LYS A 117 -8.07 0.88 6.01
C LYS A 117 -7.58 2.26 5.58
N VAL A 118 -6.93 2.31 4.43
CA VAL A 118 -6.41 3.53 3.80
C VAL A 118 -7.10 3.67 2.45
N THR A 119 -7.59 4.87 2.12
CA THR A 119 -8.14 5.15 0.78
C THR A 119 -7.03 5.49 -0.21
N LYS A 120 -7.31 5.41 -1.51
CA LYS A 120 -6.31 5.75 -2.53
C LYS A 120 -5.88 7.23 -2.43
N GLU A 121 -6.83 8.12 -2.16
CA GLU A 121 -6.57 9.55 -1.97
C GLU A 121 -5.67 9.81 -0.75
N GLU A 122 -5.93 9.13 0.37
CA GLU A 122 -5.07 9.20 1.57
C GLU A 122 -3.66 8.67 1.29
N TYR A 123 -3.54 7.61 0.49
CA TYR A 123 -2.25 7.05 0.10
C TYR A 123 -1.43 8.00 -0.76
N GLU A 124 -2.06 8.67 -1.73
CA GLU A 124 -1.34 9.56 -2.66
C GLU A 124 -0.97 10.90 -2.01
N LEU A 125 -1.81 11.44 -1.12
CA LEU A 125 -1.63 12.78 -0.56
C LEU A 125 -0.99 12.78 0.84
N ASN A 126 -1.39 11.86 1.72
CA ASN A 126 -1.14 11.96 3.17
C ASN A 126 -0.55 10.67 3.78
N PHE A 127 0.04 9.78 2.98
CA PHE A 127 0.51 8.49 3.49
C PHE A 127 1.58 8.62 4.58
N GLY A 128 2.42 9.65 4.53
CA GLY A 128 3.44 9.89 5.56
C GLY A 128 2.86 10.02 6.98
N GLU A 129 1.78 10.79 7.13
CA GLU A 129 1.11 10.98 8.42
C GLU A 129 0.37 9.72 8.86
N LYS A 130 -0.37 9.08 7.94
CA LYS A 130 -1.09 7.84 8.21
C LYS A 130 -0.13 6.71 8.64
N LYS A 131 1.02 6.61 7.98
CA LYS A 131 2.07 5.65 8.31
C LYS A 131 2.62 5.89 9.72
N ASN A 132 2.89 7.15 10.09
CA ASN A 132 3.36 7.48 11.44
C ASN A 132 2.31 7.13 12.50
N PHE A 133 1.04 7.42 12.23
CA PHE A 133 -0.08 7.01 13.10
C PHE A 133 -0.14 5.49 13.27
N LEU A 134 -0.11 4.73 12.17
CA LEU A 134 -0.14 3.27 12.21
C LEU A 134 1.08 2.69 12.94
N LYS A 135 2.26 3.24 12.72
CA LYS A 135 3.48 2.86 13.41
C LYS A 135 3.33 3.06 14.93
N SER A 136 2.85 4.23 15.36
CA SER A 136 2.59 4.51 16.78
C SER A 136 1.53 3.58 17.36
N LEU A 137 0.46 3.28 16.61
CA LEU A 137 -0.59 2.35 17.04
C LEU A 137 -0.04 0.92 17.21
N ILE A 138 0.75 0.43 16.27
CA ILE A 138 1.38 -0.90 16.35
C ILE A 138 2.31 -0.97 17.55
N PHE A 139 3.15 0.04 17.78
CA PHE A 139 4.05 0.04 18.93
C PHE A 139 3.30 0.14 20.26
N LEU A 140 2.21 0.90 20.33
CA LEU A 140 1.37 0.96 21.52
C LEU A 140 0.76 -0.42 21.83
N ILE A 141 0.28 -1.15 20.82
CA ILE A 141 -0.29 -2.50 21.00
C ILE A 141 0.81 -3.52 21.36
N PHE A 142 1.95 -3.48 20.67
CA PHE A 142 3.02 -4.46 20.80
C PHE A 142 3.83 -4.28 22.10
N LYS A 143 4.13 -3.03 22.47
CA LYS A 143 5.05 -2.69 23.56
C LYS A 143 4.42 -1.88 24.70
N GLY A 144 3.19 -1.40 24.55
CA GLY A 144 2.56 -0.54 25.55
C GLY A 144 3.35 0.77 25.73
N ASN A 145 3.87 0.98 26.94
CA ASN A 145 4.64 2.17 27.31
C ASN A 145 6.14 2.07 27.02
N ALA A 146 6.65 0.94 26.52
CA ALA A 146 8.07 0.76 26.24
C ALA A 146 8.46 1.37 24.89
N PHE A 147 9.62 2.03 24.84
CA PHE A 147 10.13 2.63 23.60
C PHE A 147 10.61 1.55 22.61
N PRO A 148 10.37 1.73 21.30
CA PRO A 148 10.87 0.82 20.28
C PRO A 148 12.37 0.97 20.04
N ASN A 149 13.01 -0.13 19.69
CA ASN A 149 14.41 -0.16 19.28
C ASN A 149 14.54 0.34 17.84
N LYS A 150 15.71 0.87 17.45
CA LYS A 150 15.95 1.35 16.07
C LYS A 150 15.67 0.29 15.00
N ILE A 151 16.00 -0.97 15.27
CA ILE A 151 15.79 -2.09 14.34
C ILE A 151 14.30 -2.38 14.17
N GLU A 152 13.54 -2.40 15.26
CA GLU A 152 12.09 -2.62 15.23
C GLU A 152 11.39 -1.46 14.51
N ASP A 153 11.81 -0.23 14.79
CA ASP A 153 11.31 0.98 14.13
C ASP A 153 11.48 0.90 12.61
N MET A 154 12.68 0.53 12.17
CA MET A 154 13.00 0.34 10.77
C MET A 154 12.14 -0.77 10.15
N LEU A 155 12.03 -1.91 10.82
CA LEU A 155 11.32 -3.09 10.32
C LEU A 155 9.81 -2.84 10.18
N ILE A 156 9.17 -2.21 11.17
CA ILE A 156 7.74 -1.88 11.08
C ILE A 156 7.50 -0.81 10.03
N ASN A 157 8.35 0.21 9.97
CA ASN A 157 8.24 1.24 8.94
C ASN A 157 8.37 0.67 7.53
N GLN A 158 9.35 -0.22 7.30
CA GLN A 158 9.55 -0.85 6.00
C GLN A 158 8.39 -1.79 5.64
N THR A 159 7.95 -2.62 6.59
CA THR A 159 6.78 -3.51 6.39
C THR A 159 5.53 -2.73 6.02
N LEU A 160 5.26 -1.58 6.66
CA LEU A 160 4.11 -0.74 6.32
C LEU A 160 4.20 -0.18 4.90
N VAL A 161 5.39 0.31 4.49
CA VAL A 161 5.59 0.82 3.13
C VAL A 161 5.39 -0.29 2.11
N GLU A 162 6.02 -1.44 2.30
CA GLU A 162 5.93 -2.57 1.38
C GLU A 162 4.49 -3.12 1.28
N TYR A 163 3.77 -3.20 2.40
CA TYR A 163 2.38 -3.65 2.42
C TYR A 163 1.47 -2.74 1.59
N TYR A 164 1.51 -1.43 1.82
CA TYR A 164 0.64 -0.50 1.10
C TYR A 164 1.07 -0.31 -0.36
N GLU A 165 2.37 -0.41 -0.66
CA GLU A 165 2.86 -0.43 -2.04
C GLU A 165 2.29 -1.64 -2.79
N ALA A 166 2.35 -2.84 -2.21
CA ALA A 166 1.77 -4.03 -2.82
C ALA A 166 0.24 -3.95 -2.94
N TYR A 167 -0.44 -3.33 -1.97
CA TYR A 167 -1.89 -3.17 -1.96
C TYR A 167 -2.40 -2.20 -3.04
N PHE A 168 -1.74 -1.05 -3.21
CA PHE A 168 -2.15 -0.03 -4.20
C PHE A 168 -1.51 -0.23 -5.58
N HIS A 169 -0.36 -0.89 -5.64
CA HIS A 169 0.38 -1.22 -6.86
C HIS A 169 0.65 -2.73 -6.95
N PRO A 170 -0.41 -3.54 -7.14
CA PRO A 170 -0.25 -4.98 -7.23
C PRO A 170 0.67 -5.35 -8.40
N PHE A 171 1.60 -6.27 -8.14
CA PHE A 171 2.52 -6.73 -9.16
C PHE A 171 1.76 -7.41 -10.30
N THR A 172 1.85 -6.85 -11.50
CA THR A 172 1.20 -7.41 -12.69
C THR A 172 2.18 -8.22 -13.51
N SER A 173 3.30 -7.68 -13.95
CA SER A 173 4.33 -8.43 -14.69
C SER A 173 5.65 -7.72 -14.58
N PHE A 174 6.75 -8.42 -14.85
CA PHE A 174 8.02 -7.75 -15.02
C PHE A 174 7.95 -6.84 -16.25
N THR A 175 8.56 -5.66 -16.15
CA THR A 175 8.79 -4.81 -17.32
C THR A 175 9.71 -5.54 -18.30
N VAL A 176 9.68 -5.13 -19.58
CA VAL A 176 10.54 -5.73 -20.62
C VAL A 176 12.02 -5.71 -20.22
N LYS A 177 12.48 -4.61 -19.59
CA LYS A 177 13.85 -4.46 -19.10
C LYS A 177 14.19 -5.41 -17.96
N GLU A 178 13.29 -5.57 -16.99
CA GLU A 178 13.49 -6.50 -15.88
C GLU A 178 13.49 -7.95 -16.36
N ARG A 179 12.62 -8.28 -17.32
CA ARG A 179 12.54 -9.60 -17.95
C ARG A 179 13.83 -9.93 -18.71
N GLU A 180 14.38 -8.97 -19.46
CA GLU A 180 15.68 -9.14 -20.13
C GLU A 180 16.83 -9.33 -19.14
N GLY A 181 16.85 -8.54 -18.06
CA GLY A 181 17.86 -8.69 -16.99
C GLY A 181 17.79 -10.06 -16.30
N LEU A 182 16.58 -10.55 -16.00
CA LEU A 182 16.36 -11.88 -15.44
C LEU A 182 16.79 -12.98 -16.42
N ARG A 183 16.47 -12.81 -17.71
CA ARG A 183 16.87 -13.76 -18.76
C ARG A 183 18.38 -13.87 -18.86
N GLN A 184 19.11 -12.77 -18.81
CA GLN A 184 20.58 -12.79 -18.82
C GLN A 184 21.15 -13.50 -17.59
N LYS A 185 20.65 -13.18 -16.39
CA LYS A 185 21.10 -13.83 -15.14
C LYS A 185 20.85 -15.33 -15.16
N LEU A 186 19.65 -15.77 -15.54
CA LEU A 186 19.30 -17.18 -15.64
C LEU A 186 20.11 -17.89 -16.73
N LEU A 187 20.37 -17.23 -17.86
CA LEU A 187 21.19 -17.81 -18.93
C LEU A 187 22.64 -18.03 -18.49
N VAL A 188 23.19 -17.12 -17.69
CA VAL A 188 24.52 -17.32 -17.08
C VAL A 188 24.47 -18.47 -16.09
N ALA A 189 23.48 -18.51 -15.19
CA ALA A 189 23.34 -19.59 -14.21
C ALA A 189 23.23 -20.97 -14.88
N PHE A 190 22.36 -21.12 -15.89
CA PHE A 190 22.22 -22.37 -16.65
C PHE A 190 23.51 -22.79 -17.37
N LYS A 191 24.32 -21.85 -17.85
CA LYS A 191 25.62 -22.17 -18.47
C LYS A 191 26.68 -22.58 -17.45
N MET A 192 26.54 -22.16 -16.20
CA MET A 192 27.43 -22.54 -15.11
C MET A 192 27.02 -23.87 -14.47
N GLU A 193 25.74 -24.23 -14.52
CA GLU A 193 25.18 -25.50 -14.03
C GLU A 193 25.16 -26.62 -15.07
N ASP A 194 25.44 -26.34 -16.35
CA ASP A 194 25.55 -27.38 -17.38
C ASP A 194 26.86 -28.17 -17.15
N ASP A 195 26.80 -29.14 -16.24
CA ASP A 195 27.76 -30.24 -16.18
C ASP A 195 27.74 -31.01 -17.52
N TYR A 196 28.88 -31.57 -17.92
CA TYR A 196 29.04 -32.33 -19.17
C TYR A 196 27.95 -33.42 -19.30
N ASP A 197 27.65 -34.11 -18.20
CA ASP A 197 26.64 -35.17 -18.11
C ASP A 197 25.22 -34.66 -18.42
N THR A 198 24.88 -33.44 -18.00
CA THR A 198 23.56 -32.83 -18.23
C THR A 198 23.39 -32.40 -19.68
N TYR A 199 24.48 -31.97 -20.31
CA TYR A 199 24.51 -31.62 -21.73
C TYR A 199 24.39 -32.88 -22.60
N GLU A 200 25.12 -33.95 -22.27
CA GLU A 200 25.02 -35.24 -22.97
C GLU A 200 23.62 -35.83 -22.89
N GLN A 201 23.02 -35.92 -21.70
CA GLN A 201 21.64 -36.42 -21.54
C GLN A 201 20.62 -35.62 -22.36
N ARG A 202 20.77 -34.30 -22.43
CA ARG A 202 19.86 -33.44 -23.21
C ARG A 202 20.08 -33.56 -24.73
N MET A 203 21.30 -33.84 -25.15
CA MET A 203 21.61 -34.14 -26.55
C MET A 203 21.08 -35.51 -26.95
N GLU A 204 21.18 -36.51 -26.07
CA GLU A 204 20.56 -37.83 -26.26
C GLU A 204 19.03 -37.74 -26.36
N ASP A 205 18.38 -36.87 -25.58
CA ASP A 205 16.94 -36.59 -25.68
C ASP A 205 16.53 -35.92 -27.00
N ILE A 206 17.41 -35.13 -27.60
CA ILE A 206 17.18 -34.54 -28.93
C ILE A 206 17.36 -35.62 -30.01
N ASP A 207 18.35 -36.48 -29.84
CA ASP A 207 18.67 -37.56 -30.78
C ASP A 207 17.60 -38.65 -30.77
N SER A 208 17.10 -39.04 -29.60
CA SER A 208 15.97 -39.95 -29.45
C SER A 208 14.72 -39.40 -30.13
N GLN A 209 14.48 -38.10 -30.08
CA GLN A 209 13.34 -37.47 -30.76
C GLN A 209 13.49 -37.39 -32.27
N ILE A 210 14.71 -37.21 -32.77
CA ILE A 210 15.01 -37.27 -34.21
C ILE A 210 14.82 -38.71 -34.72
N ASN A 211 15.27 -39.71 -33.96
CA ASN A 211 15.21 -41.12 -34.33
C ASN A 211 13.85 -41.80 -34.00
N SER A 212 13.00 -41.18 -33.18
CA SER A 212 11.67 -41.70 -32.87
C SER A 212 10.76 -41.68 -34.10
N ALA A 213 10.16 -42.83 -34.38
CA ALA A 213 9.22 -43.07 -35.48
C ALA A 213 7.83 -42.45 -35.25
N ASP A 214 7.63 -41.69 -34.17
CA ASP A 214 6.33 -41.13 -33.83
C ASP A 214 5.91 -40.09 -34.88
N THR A 215 4.90 -40.52 -35.63
CA THR A 215 4.14 -39.80 -36.64
C THR A 215 3.61 -38.48 -36.09
N ASP A 216 3.61 -37.46 -36.95
CA ASP A 216 2.93 -36.18 -36.78
C ASP A 216 1.70 -36.27 -35.85
N ARG A 217 1.87 -35.95 -34.56
CA ARG A 217 0.74 -35.43 -33.80
C ARG A 217 0.33 -34.17 -34.56
N LYS A 218 -0.84 -34.22 -35.20
CA LYS A 218 -1.54 -33.06 -35.78
C LYS A 218 -1.79 -32.05 -34.66
N THR A 219 -0.76 -31.30 -34.28
CA THR A 219 -0.89 -30.14 -33.42
C THR A 219 -1.59 -29.08 -34.26
N ASN A 220 -2.77 -28.68 -33.82
CA ASN A 220 -3.55 -27.60 -34.44
C ASN A 220 -2.63 -26.39 -34.66
N ARG A 221 -2.31 -26.11 -35.93
CA ARG A 221 -1.35 -25.08 -36.36
C ARG A 221 -1.70 -23.66 -35.89
N ALA A 222 -2.90 -23.45 -35.37
CA ALA A 222 -3.46 -22.14 -35.04
C ALA A 222 -2.94 -21.50 -33.73
N LEU A 223 -2.20 -22.22 -32.88
CA LEU A 223 -1.83 -21.73 -31.53
C LEU A 223 -0.33 -21.85 -31.17
N VAL A 224 0.56 -22.04 -32.14
CA VAL A 224 2.00 -22.24 -31.86
C VAL A 224 2.76 -20.92 -31.96
N LEU A 225 3.57 -20.59 -30.94
CA LEU A 225 4.42 -19.39 -30.93
C LEU A 225 5.44 -19.42 -32.10
N PRO A 226 5.82 -18.28 -32.69
CA PRO A 226 6.75 -18.25 -33.84
C PRO A 226 8.10 -18.94 -33.58
N SER A 227 8.60 -18.89 -32.33
CA SER A 227 9.81 -19.59 -31.89
C SER A 227 9.64 -21.11 -31.90
N GLU A 228 8.50 -21.61 -31.41
CA GLU A 228 8.16 -23.03 -31.39
C GLU A 228 7.94 -23.59 -32.80
N ALA A 229 7.38 -22.79 -33.72
CA ALA A 229 7.23 -23.16 -35.12
C ALA A 229 8.58 -23.39 -35.82
N ARG A 230 9.60 -22.58 -35.51
CA ARG A 230 10.97 -22.76 -36.02
C ARG A 230 11.62 -24.04 -35.45
N THR A 231 11.45 -24.31 -34.16
CA THR A 231 11.94 -25.54 -33.53
C THR A 231 11.33 -26.80 -34.16
N ILE A 232 10.02 -26.80 -34.44
CA ILE A 232 9.32 -27.90 -35.11
C ILE A 232 9.82 -28.09 -36.56
N LYS A 233 10.06 -26.98 -37.28
CA LYS A 233 10.61 -27.04 -38.65
C LYS A 233 12.02 -27.64 -38.67
N LEU A 234 12.88 -27.21 -37.75
CA LEU A 234 14.24 -27.73 -37.61
C LEU A 234 14.23 -29.23 -37.27
N LEU A 235 13.37 -29.67 -36.34
CA LEU A 235 13.20 -31.09 -36.02
C LEU A 235 12.77 -31.92 -37.23
N ARG A 236 11.83 -31.42 -38.04
CA ARG A 236 11.42 -32.10 -39.29
C ARG A 236 12.55 -32.18 -40.31
N GLN A 237 13.33 -31.12 -40.46
CA GLN A 237 14.49 -31.10 -41.34
C GLN A 237 15.57 -32.09 -40.85
N CYS A 238 15.82 -32.16 -39.55
CA CYS A 238 16.72 -33.17 -38.97
C CYS A 238 16.23 -34.59 -39.24
N LYS A 239 14.93 -34.89 -39.08
CA LYS A 239 14.35 -36.21 -39.41
C LYS A 239 14.53 -36.58 -40.88
N HIS A 240 14.30 -35.63 -41.78
CA HIS A 240 14.46 -35.88 -43.21
C HIS A 240 15.93 -36.11 -43.61
N LEU A 241 16.84 -35.32 -43.04
CA LEU A 241 18.28 -35.50 -43.24
C LEU A 241 18.78 -36.81 -42.61
N GLN A 242 18.20 -37.25 -41.50
CA GLN A 242 18.51 -38.52 -40.85
C GLN A 242 18.08 -39.69 -41.75
N ALA A 243 16.86 -39.62 -42.31
CA ALA A 243 16.39 -40.62 -43.29
C ALA A 243 17.25 -40.68 -44.55
N LEU A 244 17.85 -39.55 -44.98
CA LEU A 244 18.79 -39.50 -46.10
C LEU A 244 20.13 -40.16 -45.76
N ILE A 245 20.57 -40.08 -44.51
CA ILE A 245 21.77 -40.78 -44.03
C ILE A 245 21.54 -42.30 -44.00
N ASP A 246 20.35 -42.71 -43.58
CA ASP A 246 19.95 -44.11 -43.46
C ASP A 246 19.65 -44.79 -44.81
N ASP A 247 19.48 -44.02 -45.90
CA ASP A 247 19.25 -44.53 -47.26
C ASP A 247 20.52 -45.19 -47.85
N GLU A 248 20.40 -46.44 -48.31
CA GLU A 248 21.50 -47.20 -48.92
C GLU A 248 21.93 -46.64 -50.29
N ALA A 249 21.06 -45.87 -50.97
CA ALA A 249 21.33 -45.30 -52.29
C ALA A 249 22.09 -43.95 -52.27
N ALA A 250 22.26 -43.33 -51.09
CA ALA A 250 22.86 -42.01 -50.97
C ALA A 250 24.40 -42.05 -51.03
N THR A 251 25.02 -41.06 -51.69
CA THR A 251 26.48 -41.01 -51.82
C THR A 251 27.19 -40.66 -50.50
N PRO A 252 28.44 -41.13 -50.27
CA PRO A 252 29.17 -40.85 -49.04
C PRO A 252 29.27 -39.35 -48.72
N SER A 253 29.43 -38.53 -49.76
CA SER A 253 29.53 -37.07 -49.68
C SER A 253 28.20 -36.40 -49.26
N GLU A 254 27.07 -36.95 -49.70
CA GLU A 254 25.73 -36.47 -49.29
C GLU A 254 25.43 -36.83 -47.84
N LYS A 255 25.85 -38.02 -47.39
CA LYS A 255 25.71 -38.46 -46.00
C LYS A 255 26.52 -37.58 -45.05
N GLU A 256 27.77 -37.27 -45.41
CA GLU A 256 28.64 -36.40 -44.60
C GLU A 256 28.10 -34.95 -44.52
N ARG A 257 27.56 -34.43 -45.63
CA ARG A 257 26.93 -33.11 -45.66
C ARG A 257 25.65 -33.06 -44.82
N ALA A 258 24.80 -34.09 -44.90
CA ALA A 258 23.60 -34.21 -44.09
C ALA A 258 23.94 -34.27 -42.59
N TYR A 259 24.98 -35.01 -42.21
CA TYR A 259 25.46 -35.12 -40.83
C TYR A 259 25.92 -33.76 -40.25
N ASN A 260 26.71 -33.00 -41.02
CA ASN A 260 27.18 -31.67 -40.60
C ASN A 260 26.03 -30.66 -40.41
N ILE A 261 25.00 -30.74 -41.25
CA ILE A 261 23.80 -29.89 -41.13
C ILE A 261 23.00 -30.29 -39.88
N ILE A 262 22.82 -31.58 -39.63
CA ILE A 262 22.14 -32.10 -38.43
C ILE A 262 22.85 -31.64 -37.15
N GLN A 263 24.18 -31.74 -37.07
CA GLN A 263 24.94 -31.30 -35.90
C GLN A 263 24.77 -29.80 -35.61
N THR A 264 24.68 -28.99 -36.66
CA THR A 264 24.43 -27.54 -36.55
C THR A 264 23.02 -27.28 -36.01
N TYR A 265 22.02 -27.96 -36.57
CA TYR A 265 20.63 -27.84 -36.14
C TYR A 265 20.39 -28.39 -34.72
N LYS A 266 21.08 -29.45 -34.30
CA LYS A 266 21.04 -29.97 -32.93
C LYS A 266 21.49 -28.92 -31.91
N LYS A 267 22.59 -28.21 -32.18
CA LYS A 267 23.07 -27.10 -31.34
C LYS A 267 22.08 -25.93 -31.30
N GLU A 268 21.45 -25.59 -32.43
CA GLU A 268 20.42 -24.55 -32.48
C GLU A 268 19.14 -24.94 -31.70
N LEU A 269 18.74 -26.22 -31.79
CA LEU A 269 17.61 -26.79 -31.04
C LEU A 269 17.87 -26.79 -29.53
N TYR A 270 19.09 -27.16 -29.11
CA TYR A 270 19.52 -27.10 -27.71
C TYR A 270 19.38 -25.69 -27.14
N ASN A 271 19.97 -24.70 -27.81
CA ASN A 271 19.91 -23.30 -27.38
C ASN A 271 18.47 -22.76 -27.38
N SER A 272 17.66 -23.12 -28.37
CA SER A 272 16.25 -22.71 -28.44
C SER A 272 15.43 -23.28 -27.29
N ARG A 273 15.64 -24.56 -26.93
CA ARG A 273 14.97 -25.21 -25.80
C ARG A 273 15.39 -24.61 -24.46
N MET A 274 16.68 -24.32 -24.30
CA MET A 274 17.21 -23.64 -23.12
C MET A 274 16.54 -22.28 -22.92
N LEU A 275 16.42 -21.46 -23.97
CA LEU A 275 15.74 -20.17 -23.92
C LEU A 275 14.25 -20.30 -23.56
N ILE A 276 13.53 -21.26 -24.15
CA ILE A 276 12.12 -21.53 -23.82
C ILE A 276 11.96 -21.92 -22.35
N ARG A 277 12.90 -22.71 -21.81
CA ARG A 277 12.87 -23.14 -20.40
C ARG A 277 13.09 -21.95 -19.46
N ILE A 278 14.03 -21.06 -19.79
CA ILE A 278 14.27 -19.81 -19.05
C ILE A 278 13.02 -18.93 -19.08
N ASP A 279 12.39 -18.76 -20.24
CA ASP A 279 11.16 -17.96 -20.35
C ASP A 279 10.00 -18.56 -19.53
N LYS A 280 9.84 -19.88 -19.54
CA LYS A 280 8.85 -20.58 -18.67
C LYS A 280 9.16 -20.39 -17.18
N GLN A 281 10.43 -20.38 -16.80
CA GLN A 281 10.83 -20.13 -15.42
C GLN A 281 10.53 -18.68 -15.00
N ILE A 282 10.74 -17.70 -15.89
CA ILE A 282 10.36 -16.31 -15.63
C ILE A 282 8.85 -16.19 -15.42
N VAL A 283 8.04 -16.82 -16.28
CA VAL A 283 6.58 -16.82 -16.11
C VAL A 283 6.16 -17.46 -14.78
N ARG A 284 6.79 -18.57 -14.37
CA ARG A 284 6.53 -19.15 -13.05
C ARG A 284 6.91 -18.22 -11.90
N MET A 285 8.01 -17.50 -12.01
CA MET A 285 8.40 -16.49 -11.01
C MET A 285 7.40 -15.32 -10.97
N GLU A 286 6.89 -14.88 -12.12
CA GLU A 286 5.81 -13.88 -12.17
C GLU A 286 4.54 -14.38 -11.48
N GLU A 287 4.14 -15.62 -11.74
CA GLU A 287 2.98 -16.23 -11.10
C GLU A 287 3.15 -16.37 -9.59
N GLN A 288 4.34 -16.74 -9.11
CA GLN A 288 4.65 -16.79 -7.69
C GLN A 288 4.59 -15.39 -7.07
N LYS A 289 5.15 -14.38 -7.75
CA LYS A 289 5.16 -13.00 -7.27
C LYS A 289 3.78 -12.34 -7.30
N ARG A 290 2.88 -12.77 -8.18
CA ARG A 290 1.46 -12.36 -8.20
C ARG A 290 0.62 -12.94 -7.07
N ARG A 291 1.05 -14.07 -6.49
CA ARG A 291 0.34 -14.75 -5.39
C ARG A 291 0.71 -14.21 -4.01
N LEU A 292 1.81 -13.48 -3.93
CA LEU A 292 2.30 -12.77 -2.74
C LEU A 292 1.73 -11.35 -2.72
#